data_AF-A0A3N8A791-F1
#
_entry.id   AF-A0A3N8A791-F1
#
_cell.length_a   1.000
_cell.length_b   1.000
_cell.length_c   1.000
_cell.angle_alpha   90.00
_cell.angle_beta   90.00
_cell.angle_gamma   90.00
#
_symmetry.space_group_name_H-M   'P 1'
#
loop_
_entity.id
_entity.type
_entity.pdbx_description
1 polymer ?
#
loop_
_entity_poly.entity_id
_entity_poly.type
_entity_poly.pdbx_seq_one_letter_code
_entity_poly.pdbx_strand_id
1 'polypeptide(L)'
;MGDELDGGNETAKDFMKALRRLQAGEPTNEDLQGRLADGKLRINIATVALESGHSRRLIGHDGCPFPETRKAILFSVTGDPEVKKETLKQEIARLRNANSELQDKLDIVTTANAELLIRFDLMKDGFHPDGRPLRRATKSERMKAMNIVSSKAKGDKPQSQG
;
A
#
# COMPACT_ATOMS: atom_id res chain seq x y z
N MET A 1 2.47 53.64 17.73
CA MET A 1 2.15 52.42 18.51
C MET A 1 1.18 51.61 17.67
N GLY A 2 1.66 50.57 16.98
CA GLY A 2 0.87 49.85 15.98
C GLY A 2 1.43 48.46 15.68
N ASP A 3 1.85 47.73 16.72
CA ASP A 3 2.34 46.34 16.64
C ASP A 3 1.45 45.41 17.47
N GLU A 4 0.15 45.33 17.14
CA GLU A 4 -0.78 44.42 17.85
C GLU A 4 -1.59 43.48 16.93
N LEU A 5 -1.19 43.29 15.67
CA LEU A 5 -1.94 42.47 14.70
C LEU A 5 -1.13 41.37 14.01
N ASP A 6 -0.06 40.83 14.62
CA ASP A 6 0.65 39.67 14.08
C ASP A 6 0.48 38.37 14.91
N GLY A 7 -0.07 38.46 16.14
CA GLY A 7 -0.30 37.31 17.02
C GLY A 7 -1.36 36.31 16.53
N GLY A 8 -2.22 36.72 15.59
CA GLY A 8 -3.20 35.84 14.96
C GLY A 8 -2.56 34.81 14.02
N ASN A 9 -1.44 35.16 13.38
CA ASN A 9 -0.83 34.30 12.36
C ASN A 9 -0.01 33.15 12.98
N GLU A 10 0.65 33.40 14.11
CA GLU A 10 1.44 32.37 14.82
C GLU A 10 0.56 31.24 15.35
N THR A 11 -0.56 31.59 16.00
CA THR A 11 -1.52 30.60 16.51
C THR A 11 -2.10 29.74 15.38
N ALA A 12 -2.42 30.34 14.24
CA ALA A 12 -2.90 29.62 13.06
C ALA A 12 -1.83 28.66 12.49
N LYS A 13 -0.57 29.08 12.45
CA LYS A 13 0.57 28.24 12.03
C LYS A 13 0.77 27.06 12.99
N ASP A 14 0.63 27.27 14.29
CA ASP A 14 0.74 26.21 15.29
C ASP A 14 -0.30 25.12 15.11
N PHE A 15 -1.56 25.49 14.86
CA PHE A 15 -2.62 24.54 14.54
C PHE A 15 -2.32 23.74 13.27
N MET A 16 -1.81 24.39 12.22
CA MET A 16 -1.44 23.71 10.97
C MET A 16 -0.25 22.77 11.18
N LYS A 17 0.75 23.16 11.99
CA LYS A 17 1.89 22.31 12.35
C LYS A 17 1.45 21.11 13.19
N ALA A 18 0.52 21.31 14.12
CA ALA A 18 -0.09 20.24 14.90
C ALA A 18 -0.87 19.26 14.00
N LEU A 19 -1.66 19.78 13.03
CA LEU A 19 -2.37 18.94 12.07
C LEU A 19 -1.42 18.07 11.26
N ARG A 20 -0.31 18.62 10.74
CA ARG A 20 0.69 17.85 10.00
C ARG A 20 1.36 16.76 10.85
N ARG A 21 1.69 17.06 12.11
CA ARG A 21 2.22 16.06 13.06
C ARG A 21 1.26 14.90 13.28
N LEU A 22 -0.02 15.20 13.48
CA LEU A 22 -1.06 14.18 13.65
C LEU A 22 -1.27 13.35 12.38
N GLN A 23 -1.18 13.95 11.19
CA GLN A 23 -1.23 13.23 9.92
C GLN A 23 -0.01 12.31 9.69
N ALA A 24 1.17 12.76 10.14
CA ALA A 24 2.40 11.97 10.09
C ALA A 24 2.46 10.85 11.14
N GLY A 25 1.55 10.85 12.12
CA GLY A 25 1.59 9.91 13.24
C GLY A 25 2.67 10.23 14.27
N GLU A 26 3.11 11.49 14.36
CA GLU A 26 4.13 11.94 15.31
C GLU A 26 3.54 12.98 16.29
N PRO A 27 2.56 12.59 17.15
CA PRO A 27 2.04 13.47 18.18
C PRO A 27 3.12 13.81 19.21
N THR A 28 3.16 15.07 19.63
CA THR A 28 4.06 15.55 20.68
C THR A 28 3.39 15.47 22.06
N ASN A 29 2.06 15.50 22.11
CA ASN A 29 1.32 15.37 23.35
C ASN A 29 1.29 13.91 23.85
N GLU A 30 1.68 13.68 25.10
CA GLU A 30 1.76 12.35 25.73
C GLU A 30 0.42 11.58 25.68
N ASP A 31 -0.72 12.26 25.88
CA ASP A 31 -2.04 11.62 25.81
C ASP A 31 -2.35 11.14 24.39
N LEU A 32 -1.91 11.88 23.37
CA LEU A 32 -2.12 11.53 21.98
C LEU A 32 -1.14 10.44 21.52
N GLN A 33 0.07 10.41 22.08
CA GLN A 33 1.01 9.29 21.91
C GLN A 33 0.44 7.99 22.48
N GLY A 34 -0.15 8.03 23.68
CA GLY A 34 -0.82 6.86 24.26
C GLY A 34 -1.98 6.37 23.39
N ARG A 35 -2.82 7.29 22.88
CA ARG A 35 -3.90 6.93 21.94
C ARG A 35 -3.40 6.40 20.61
N LEU A 36 -2.24 6.85 20.14
CA LEU A 36 -1.61 6.35 18.93
C LEU A 36 -1.09 4.92 19.15
N ALA A 37 -0.42 4.67 20.27
CA ALA A 37 0.05 3.32 20.64
C ALA A 37 -1.11 2.32 20.74
N ASP A 38 -2.27 2.77 21.24
CA ASP A 38 -3.52 2.00 21.28
C ASP A 38 -4.22 1.84 19.91
N GLY A 39 -3.77 2.53 18.86
CA GLY A 39 -4.42 2.57 17.55
C GLY A 39 -5.77 3.31 17.52
N LYS A 40 -6.04 4.15 18.53
CA LYS A 40 -7.32 4.87 18.72
C LYS A 40 -7.23 6.36 18.41
N LEU A 41 -6.07 6.85 17.95
CA LEU A 41 -5.91 8.26 17.62
C LEU A 41 -6.78 8.63 16.42
N ARG A 42 -7.73 9.56 16.64
CA ARG A 42 -8.58 10.13 15.58
C ARG A 42 -8.29 11.60 15.46
N ILE A 43 -7.93 12.05 14.26
CA ILE A 43 -7.73 13.47 13.97
C ILE A 43 -9.10 14.15 14.06
N ASN A 44 -9.22 15.16 14.92
CA ASN A 44 -10.38 16.03 15.02
C ASN A 44 -9.95 17.41 15.57
N ILE A 45 -10.89 18.36 15.61
CA ILE A 45 -10.63 19.72 16.10
C ILE A 45 -10.10 19.72 17.56
N ALA A 46 -10.60 18.82 18.41
CA ALA A 46 -10.18 18.74 19.80
C ALA A 46 -8.76 18.17 19.95
N THR A 47 -8.39 17.16 19.18
CA THR A 47 -7.03 16.59 19.20
C THR A 47 -6.01 17.56 18.61
N VAL A 48 -6.37 18.29 17.54
CA VAL A 48 -5.49 19.32 16.96
C VAL A 48 -5.27 20.47 17.94
N ALA A 49 -6.32 20.90 18.66
CA ALA A 49 -6.18 21.92 19.71
C ALA A 49 -5.32 21.44 20.89
N LEU A 50 -5.48 20.18 21.30
CA LEU A 50 -4.69 19.58 22.37
C LEU A 50 -3.21 19.44 21.98
N GLU A 51 -2.93 19.09 20.73
CA GLU A 51 -1.57 18.96 20.18
C GLU A 51 -0.88 20.32 19.99
N SER A 52 -1.63 21.36 19.65
CA SER A 52 -1.09 22.72 19.51
C SER A 52 -0.97 23.47 20.84
N GLY A 53 -1.55 22.95 21.92
CA GLY A 53 -1.56 23.62 23.23
C GLY A 53 -2.50 24.83 23.31
N HIS A 54 -3.36 25.03 22.31
CA HIS A 54 -4.25 26.18 22.19
C HIS A 54 -5.70 25.84 22.52
N SER A 55 -6.50 26.86 22.85
CA SER A 55 -7.91 26.67 23.18
C SER A 55 -8.72 26.20 21.97
N ARG A 56 -9.47 25.10 22.15
CA ARG A 56 -10.39 24.56 21.13
C ARG A 56 -11.43 25.57 20.65
N ARG A 57 -11.74 26.62 21.44
CA ARG A 57 -12.71 27.66 21.05
C ARG A 57 -12.25 28.42 19.80
N LEU A 58 -10.95 28.54 19.59
CA LEU A 58 -10.36 29.29 18.48
C LEU A 58 -10.62 28.66 17.10
N ILE A 59 -10.96 27.37 17.06
CA ILE A 59 -11.23 26.58 15.84
C ILE A 59 -12.51 25.74 15.93
N GLY A 60 -13.28 25.87 17.02
CA GLY A 60 -14.34 24.94 17.40
C GLY A 60 -15.71 25.22 16.80
N HIS A 61 -16.00 26.46 16.44
CA HIS A 61 -17.34 26.91 16.00
C HIS A 61 -17.31 27.58 14.61
N ASP A 62 -18.47 27.73 13.97
CA ASP A 62 -18.55 28.24 12.59
C ASP A 62 -18.10 29.70 12.44
N GLY A 63 -18.23 30.52 13.48
CA GLY A 63 -17.71 31.90 13.54
C GLY A 63 -16.36 32.05 14.27
N CYS A 64 -15.50 31.02 14.22
CA CYS A 64 -14.25 31.03 14.99
C CYS A 64 -13.22 32.02 14.44
N PRO A 65 -12.26 32.49 15.27
CA PRO A 65 -11.17 33.37 14.84
C PRO A 65 -10.34 32.84 13.67
N PHE A 66 -10.23 31.52 13.53
CA PHE A 66 -9.43 30.86 12.48
C PHE A 66 -10.27 29.93 11.61
N PRO A 67 -11.14 30.48 10.73
CA PRO A 67 -12.05 29.69 9.92
C PRO A 67 -11.32 28.84 8.87
N GLU A 68 -10.22 29.32 8.31
CA GLU A 68 -9.45 28.59 7.29
C GLU A 68 -8.75 27.35 7.87
N THR A 69 -8.16 27.49 9.06
CA THR A 69 -7.60 26.35 9.80
C THR A 69 -8.67 25.32 10.13
N ARG A 70 -9.87 25.76 10.53
CA ARG A 70 -11.01 24.87 10.77
C ARG A 70 -11.41 24.10 9.51
N LYS A 71 -11.49 24.78 8.35
CA LYS A 71 -11.78 24.12 7.06
C LYS A 71 -10.73 23.07 6.72
N ALA A 72 -9.45 23.38 6.88
CA ALA A 72 -8.36 22.42 6.64
C ALA A 72 -8.46 21.18 7.54
N ILE A 73 -8.75 21.36 8.83
CA ILE A 73 -8.96 20.26 9.77
C ILE A 73 -10.20 19.44 9.35
N LEU A 74 -11.34 20.09 9.10
CA LEU A 74 -12.56 19.39 8.69
C LEU A 74 -12.39 18.63 7.37
N PHE A 75 -11.62 19.18 6.45
CA PHE A 75 -11.25 18.53 5.20
C PHE A 75 -10.44 17.26 5.47
N SER A 76 -9.44 17.30 6.35
CA SER A 76 -8.69 16.11 6.73
C SER A 76 -9.53 15.02 7.42
N VAL A 77 -10.61 15.41 8.12
CA VAL A 77 -11.51 14.47 8.81
C VAL A 77 -12.55 13.89 7.87
N THR A 78 -13.08 14.73 6.98
CA THR A 78 -14.21 14.37 6.13
C THR A 78 -13.73 13.82 4.78
N GLY A 79 -12.49 14.06 4.38
CA GLY A 79 -11.99 13.81 3.03
C GLY A 79 -12.59 14.78 2.01
N ASP A 80 -12.10 14.72 0.77
CA ASP A 80 -12.66 15.48 -0.34
C ASP A 80 -14.16 15.21 -0.50
N PRO A 81 -15.03 16.24 -0.44
CA PRO A 81 -16.46 16.05 -0.65
C PRO A 81 -16.81 15.66 -2.09
N GLU A 82 -15.91 15.88 -3.06
CA GLU A 82 -16.08 15.45 -4.46
C GLU A 82 -15.85 13.95 -4.67
N VAL A 83 -15.06 13.32 -3.80
CA VAL A 83 -14.89 11.86 -3.84
C VAL A 83 -16.14 11.25 -3.22
N LYS A 84 -17.10 10.89 -4.07
CA LYS A 84 -18.30 10.14 -3.68
C LYS A 84 -17.84 8.97 -2.82
N LYS A 85 -18.07 9.08 -1.51
CA LYS A 85 -17.82 7.99 -0.58
C LYS A 85 -18.72 6.85 -1.02
N GLU A 86 -18.14 5.83 -1.64
CA GLU A 86 -18.81 4.53 -1.75
C GLU A 86 -19.29 4.22 -0.34
N THR A 87 -20.59 3.95 -0.20
CA THR A 87 -21.14 3.65 1.12
C THR A 87 -20.31 2.54 1.74
N LEU A 88 -20.10 2.54 3.07
CA LEU A 88 -19.27 1.51 3.72
C LEU A 88 -19.69 0.08 3.31
N LYS A 89 -20.98 -0.12 3.01
CA LYS A 89 -21.53 -1.37 2.46
C LYS A 89 -20.97 -1.73 1.08
N GLN A 90 -20.86 -0.76 0.17
CA GLN A 90 -20.28 -0.93 -1.16
C GLN A 90 -18.77 -1.20 -1.08
N GLU A 91 -18.05 -0.47 -0.24
CA GLU A 91 -16.61 -0.70 -0.04
C GLU A 91 -16.36 -2.10 0.56
N ILE A 92 -17.14 -2.52 1.56
CA ILE A 92 -17.05 -3.88 2.12
C ILE A 92 -17.34 -4.94 1.05
N ALA A 93 -18.34 -4.74 0.20
CA ALA A 93 -18.65 -5.67 -0.89
C ALA A 93 -17.51 -5.75 -1.91
N ARG A 94 -16.94 -4.60 -2.30
CA ARG A 94 -15.79 -4.53 -3.20
C ARG A 94 -14.56 -5.24 -2.62
N LEU A 95 -14.24 -4.96 -1.36
CA LEU A 95 -13.10 -5.59 -0.66
C LEU A 95 -13.29 -7.09 -0.52
N ARG A 96 -14.51 -7.58 -0.28
CA ARG A 96 -14.79 -9.03 -0.24
C ARG A 96 -14.60 -9.69 -1.59
N ASN A 97 -15.09 -9.08 -2.66
CA ASN A 97 -14.90 -9.60 -4.02
C ASN A 97 -13.42 -9.63 -4.39
N ALA A 98 -12.69 -8.55 -4.13
CA ALA A 98 -11.25 -8.50 -4.38
C ALA A 98 -10.48 -9.55 -3.58
N ASN A 99 -10.85 -9.78 -2.31
CA ASN A 99 -10.22 -10.81 -1.49
C ASN A 99 -10.50 -12.22 -2.05
N SER A 100 -11.74 -12.50 -2.49
CA SER A 100 -12.07 -13.76 -3.16
C SER A 100 -11.24 -13.98 -4.41
N GLU A 101 -11.13 -12.97 -5.29
CA GLU A 101 -10.31 -13.07 -6.51
C GLU A 101 -8.82 -13.30 -6.21
N LEU A 102 -8.31 -12.67 -5.15
CA LEU A 102 -6.93 -12.86 -4.73
C LEU A 102 -6.69 -14.26 -4.16
N GLN A 103 -7.65 -14.81 -3.42
CA GLN A 103 -7.61 -16.18 -2.95
C GLN A 103 -7.62 -17.17 -4.11
N ASP A 104 -8.49 -16.98 -5.10
CA ASP A 104 -8.53 -17.83 -6.29
C ASP A 104 -7.20 -17.82 -7.05
N LYS A 105 -6.58 -16.63 -7.20
CA LYS A 105 -5.25 -16.50 -7.82
C LYS A 105 -4.17 -17.21 -7.02
N LEU A 106 -4.23 -17.12 -5.69
CA LEU A 106 -3.28 -17.78 -4.80
C LEU A 106 -3.42 -19.30 -4.90
N ASP A 107 -4.64 -19.83 -4.97
CA ASP A 107 -4.90 -21.26 -5.11
C ASP A 107 -4.39 -21.82 -6.45
N ILE A 108 -4.52 -21.05 -7.53
CA ILE A 108 -3.94 -21.42 -8.84
C ILE A 108 -2.40 -21.50 -8.74
N VAL A 109 -1.76 -20.49 -8.15
CA VAL A 109 -0.30 -20.44 -8.04
C VAL A 109 0.22 -21.53 -7.11
N THR A 110 -0.44 -21.78 -5.98
CA THR A 110 -0.05 -22.84 -5.04
C THR A 110 -0.17 -24.22 -5.68
N THR A 111 -1.25 -24.47 -6.43
CA THR A 111 -1.42 -25.72 -7.19
C THR A 111 -0.30 -25.91 -8.22
N ALA A 112 0.02 -24.87 -9.00
CA ALA A 112 1.09 -24.92 -9.99
C ALA A 112 2.47 -25.15 -9.35
N ASN A 113 2.73 -24.50 -8.21
CA ASN A 113 3.97 -24.69 -7.45
C ASN A 113 4.07 -26.10 -6.88
N ALA A 114 2.98 -26.66 -6.33
CA ALA A 114 2.95 -28.02 -5.83
C ALA A 114 3.26 -29.04 -6.95
N GLU A 115 2.66 -28.86 -8.13
CA GLU A 115 2.96 -29.70 -9.29
C GLU A 115 4.43 -29.62 -9.71
N LEU A 116 5.00 -28.40 -9.73
CA LEU A 116 6.39 -28.19 -10.08
C LEU A 116 7.34 -28.85 -9.07
N LEU A 117 7.03 -28.77 -7.78
CA LEU A 117 7.80 -29.43 -6.72
C LEU A 117 7.77 -30.96 -6.86
N ILE A 118 6.58 -31.54 -7.09
CA ILE A 118 6.44 -32.99 -7.32
C ILE A 118 7.29 -33.42 -8.53
N ARG A 119 7.24 -32.67 -9.63
CA ARG A 119 8.05 -32.97 -10.82
C ARG A 119 9.54 -32.87 -10.54
N PHE A 120 9.95 -31.87 -9.76
CA PHE A 120 11.36 -31.69 -9.38
C PHE A 120 11.87 -32.85 -8.53
N ASP A 121 11.09 -33.28 -7.53
CA ASP A 121 11.44 -34.42 -6.67
C ASP A 121 11.54 -35.71 -7.48
N LEU A 122 10.57 -35.98 -8.36
CA LEU A 122 10.64 -37.12 -9.27
C LEU A 122 11.89 -37.10 -10.15
N MET A 123 12.24 -35.94 -10.72
CA MET A 123 13.45 -35.79 -11.54
C MET A 123 14.73 -35.99 -10.73
N LYS A 124 14.77 -35.52 -9.48
CA LYS A 124 15.89 -35.72 -8.56
C LYS A 124 16.10 -37.20 -8.25
N ASP A 125 15.01 -37.94 -8.10
CA ASP A 125 15.02 -39.38 -7.87
C ASP A 125 15.29 -40.20 -9.15
N GLY A 126 15.47 -39.52 -10.29
CA GLY A 126 15.76 -40.16 -11.56
C GLY A 126 14.53 -40.76 -12.22
N PHE A 127 13.36 -40.15 -12.05
CA PHE A 127 12.12 -40.49 -12.73
C PHE A 127 11.57 -39.30 -13.53
N HIS A 128 10.91 -39.60 -14.63
CA HIS A 128 10.08 -38.66 -15.37
C HIS A 128 8.74 -38.44 -14.63
N PRO A 129 8.00 -37.35 -14.94
CA PRO A 129 6.67 -37.10 -14.35
C PRO A 129 5.64 -38.21 -14.61
N ASP A 130 5.86 -39.06 -15.62
CA ASP A 130 5.03 -40.22 -15.95
C ASP A 130 5.44 -41.51 -15.20
N GLY A 131 6.36 -41.39 -14.24
CA GLY A 131 6.87 -42.51 -13.42
C GLY A 131 7.92 -43.38 -14.12
N ARG A 132 8.34 -43.04 -15.34
CA ARG A 132 9.38 -43.81 -16.04
C ARG A 132 10.77 -43.44 -15.51
N PRO A 133 11.68 -44.40 -15.30
CA PRO A 133 13.04 -44.07 -14.89
C PRO A 133 13.77 -43.26 -16.00
N LEU A 134 14.39 -42.16 -15.60
CA LEU A 134 15.31 -41.37 -16.41
C LEU A 134 16.50 -42.24 -16.82
N ARG A 135 16.54 -42.58 -18.10
CA ARG A 135 17.66 -43.33 -18.68
C ARG A 135 18.75 -42.40 -19.16
N ARG A 136 19.99 -42.91 -19.18
CA ARG A 136 21.10 -42.22 -19.85
C ARG A 136 20.72 -41.99 -21.32
N ALA A 137 20.77 -40.73 -21.74
CA ALA A 137 20.50 -40.36 -23.12
C ALA A 137 21.43 -41.12 -24.08
N THR A 138 20.84 -41.66 -25.15
CA THR A 138 21.57 -42.35 -26.21
C THR A 138 22.40 -41.37 -27.03
N LYS A 139 23.38 -41.88 -27.79
CA LYS A 139 24.26 -41.03 -28.62
C LYS A 139 23.46 -40.19 -29.62
N SER A 140 22.42 -40.76 -30.25
CA SER A 140 21.57 -40.04 -31.21
C SER A 140 20.75 -38.93 -30.56
N GLU A 141 20.18 -39.17 -29.37
CA GLU A 141 19.44 -38.17 -28.59
C GLU A 141 20.34 -37.02 -28.14
N ARG A 142 21.56 -37.32 -27.69
CA ARG A 142 22.57 -36.29 -27.36
C ARG A 142 22.92 -35.43 -28.57
N MET A 143 23.13 -36.05 -29.73
CA MET A 143 23.41 -35.32 -30.98
C MET A 143 22.22 -34.46 -31.43
N LYS A 144 20.99 -34.95 -31.26
CA LYS A 144 19.76 -34.20 -31.56
C LYS A 144 19.61 -32.98 -30.66
N ALA A 145 19.87 -33.11 -29.36
CA ALA A 145 19.86 -32.00 -28.41
C ALA A 145 20.93 -30.94 -28.73
N MET A 146 22.16 -31.36 -29.06
CA MET A 146 23.25 -30.46 -29.48
C MET A 146 22.89 -29.68 -30.77
N ASN A 147 22.15 -30.31 -31.69
CA ASN A 147 21.68 -29.65 -32.91
C ASN A 147 20.57 -28.62 -32.64
N ILE A 148 19.68 -28.87 -31.68
CA ILE A 148 18.64 -27.90 -31.29
C ILE A 148 19.25 -26.65 -30.66
N VAL A 149 20.28 -26.82 -29.81
CA VAL A 149 21.00 -25.69 -29.20
C VAL A 149 21.76 -24.87 -30.26
N SER A 150 22.40 -25.55 -31.22
CA SER A 150 23.15 -24.87 -32.29
C SER A 150 22.27 -24.22 -33.35
N SER A 151 21.07 -24.73 -33.63
CA SER A 151 20.09 -24.08 -34.51
C SER A 151 19.46 -22.85 -33.87
N LYS A 152 19.19 -22.89 -32.56
CA LYS A 152 18.63 -21.75 -31.82
C LYS A 152 19.63 -20.59 -31.75
N ALA A 153 20.92 -20.87 -31.58
CA ALA A 153 21.99 -19.87 -31.62
C ALA A 153 22.18 -19.19 -33.01
N LYS A 154 21.68 -19.79 -34.10
CA LYS A 154 21.74 -19.20 -35.45
C LYS A 154 20.52 -18.35 -35.81
N GLY A 155 19.41 -18.48 -35.07
CA GLY A 155 18.15 -17.76 -35.31
C GLY A 155 18.05 -16.37 -34.65
N ASP A 156 18.94 -16.06 -33.69
CA ASP A 156 18.91 -14.83 -32.89
C ASP A 156 19.89 -13.74 -33.37
N LYS A 157 20.32 -13.77 -34.64
CA LYS A 157 21.02 -12.59 -35.20
C LYS A 157 19.98 -11.50 -35.48
N PRO A 158 20.00 -10.35 -34.78
CA PRO A 158 19.09 -9.26 -35.09
C PRO A 158 19.35 -8.82 -36.53
N GLN A 159 18.28 -8.73 -37.33
CA GLN A 159 18.36 -8.13 -38.65
C GLN A 159 18.83 -6.68 -38.48
N SER A 160 20.09 -6.40 -38.83
CA SER A 160 20.56 -5.03 -39.00
C SER A 160 19.84 -4.44 -40.20
N GLN A 161 18.87 -3.55 -39.94
CA GLN A 161 18.29 -2.70 -40.96
C GLN A 161 19.37 -1.72 -41.45
N GLY A 162 19.68 -1.79 -42.74
CA GLY A 162 20.43 -0.78 -43.47
C GLY A 162 19.48 0.08 -44.30
#